data_AF-A0A401X7I6-F1
#
_entry.id   AF-A0A401X7I6-F1
#
_cell.length_a   1.000
_cell.length_b   1.000
_cell.length_c   1.000
_cell.angle_alpha   90.00
_cell.angle_beta   90.00
_cell.angle_gamma   90.00
#
_symmetry.space_group_name_H-M   'P 1'
#
loop_
_entity.id
_entity.type
_entity.pdbx_description
1 polymer ?
#
loop_
_entity_poly.entity_id
_entity_poly.type
_entity_poly.pdbx_seq_one_letter_code
_entity_poly.pdbx_strand_id
1 'polypeptide(L)'
;MTGHGQQPRIFIRPVARIQNCQDINDFRRASALLRPINGDCVLSIPVANDDTLEETRNILINVLKIKRGWGRLNSLNSDSQKPYEVSDIISAAEFFIPEGDNNSLFDSEASPYNRKDCFTPTTWLVQLIPLDNSMSRLDLYVEILERIKDGEFDLVTEGLIPKGFIKETDTCYKYCDGALFRTESQAQNKDYPEGAGQIVNINDLLEENKRIYENHWPPESSLSEYY
;
A
#
# COMPACT_ATOMS: atom_id res chain seq x y z
N MET A 1 -29.44 -4.49 -1.44
CA MET A 1 -28.92 -5.86 -1.29
C MET A 1 -27.42 -5.73 -1.12
N THR A 2 -26.93 -5.78 0.11
CA THR A 2 -25.51 -5.71 0.43
C THR A 2 -24.88 -7.03 0.04
N GLY A 3 -24.26 -7.09 -1.14
CA GLY A 3 -23.42 -8.21 -1.48
C GLY A 3 -22.33 -8.33 -0.41
N HIS A 4 -22.23 -9.49 0.24
CA HIS A 4 -21.04 -9.85 0.97
C HIS A 4 -19.90 -9.94 -0.06
N GLY A 5 -19.30 -8.79 -0.37
CA GLY A 5 -18.15 -8.68 -1.24
C GLY A 5 -17.03 -9.52 -0.65
N GLN A 6 -16.59 -10.51 -1.40
CA GLN A 6 -15.44 -11.32 -1.04
C GLN A 6 -14.27 -10.37 -0.80
N GLN A 7 -13.68 -10.42 0.41
CA GLN A 7 -12.55 -9.57 0.76
C GLN A 7 -11.41 -9.80 -0.25
N PRO A 8 -10.85 -8.73 -0.88
CA PRO A 8 -9.77 -8.87 -1.85
C PRO A 8 -8.54 -9.59 -1.25
N ARG A 9 -8.05 -10.63 -1.92
CA ARG A 9 -6.86 -11.38 -1.48
C ARG A 9 -5.55 -10.61 -1.70
N ILE A 10 -5.61 -9.58 -2.54
CA ILE A 10 -4.47 -8.73 -2.92
C ILE A 10 -4.88 -7.29 -2.64
N PHE A 11 -3.98 -6.52 -2.08
CA PHE A 11 -4.09 -5.06 -2.00
C PHE A 11 -3.17 -4.45 -3.04
N ILE A 12 -3.62 -3.40 -3.71
CA ILE A 12 -2.82 -2.67 -4.68
C ILE A 12 -2.79 -1.22 -4.25
N ARG A 13 -1.59 -0.61 -4.21
CA ARG A 13 -1.43 0.82 -3.93
C ARG A 13 -0.42 1.47 -4.88
N PRO A 14 -0.63 2.74 -5.28
CA PRO A 14 0.44 3.54 -5.86
C PRO A 14 1.48 3.84 -4.76
N VAL A 15 2.76 3.84 -5.12
CA VAL A 15 3.85 4.13 -4.16
C VAL A 15 4.68 5.33 -4.59
N ALA A 16 5.04 5.42 -5.87
CA ALA A 16 5.89 6.49 -6.34
C ALA A 16 5.67 6.80 -7.81
N ARG A 17 5.85 8.07 -8.16
CA ARG A 17 5.83 8.58 -9.52
C ARG A 17 7.26 8.65 -10.06
N ILE A 18 7.45 8.19 -11.29
CA ILE A 18 8.66 8.39 -12.08
C ILE A 18 8.26 9.28 -13.25
N GLN A 19 8.68 10.53 -13.20
CA GLN A 19 8.43 11.49 -14.27
C GLN A 19 9.17 11.08 -15.53
N ASN A 20 10.46 10.73 -15.41
CA ASN A 20 11.31 10.36 -16.53
C ASN A 20 12.02 9.04 -16.28
N CYS A 21 11.59 7.99 -16.99
CA CYS A 21 12.19 6.65 -16.86
C CYS A 21 13.66 6.58 -17.29
N GLN A 22 14.15 7.56 -18.06
CA GLN A 22 15.55 7.64 -18.47
C GLN A 22 16.43 8.31 -17.41
N ASP A 23 15.84 9.08 -16.50
CA ASP A 23 16.58 9.69 -15.39
C ASP A 23 16.72 8.68 -14.24
N ILE A 24 17.94 8.16 -14.09
CA ILE A 24 18.26 7.21 -13.02
C ILE A 24 18.04 7.80 -11.62
N ASN A 25 18.15 9.12 -11.45
CA ASN A 25 17.91 9.75 -10.16
C ASN A 25 16.42 9.75 -9.82
N ASP A 26 15.57 9.90 -10.82
CA ASP A 26 14.13 9.82 -10.65
C ASP A 26 13.70 8.41 -10.24
N PHE A 27 14.22 7.40 -10.93
CA PHE A 27 14.03 6.00 -10.54
C PHE A 27 14.55 5.70 -9.12
N ARG A 28 15.73 6.21 -8.74
CA ARG A 28 16.30 6.02 -7.40
C ARG A 28 15.45 6.66 -6.31
N ARG A 29 14.95 7.90 -6.53
CA ARG A 29 14.05 8.58 -5.60
C ARG A 29 12.76 7.81 -5.42
N ALA A 30 12.13 7.40 -6.52
CA ALA A 30 10.92 6.57 -6.48
C ALA A 30 11.15 5.23 -5.76
N SER A 31 12.28 4.59 -6.02
CA SER A 31 12.64 3.31 -5.37
C SER A 31 12.93 3.45 -3.89
N ALA A 32 13.42 4.61 -3.42
CA ALA A 32 13.67 4.87 -2.01
C ALA A 32 12.39 4.99 -1.18
N LEU A 33 11.26 5.30 -1.82
CA LEU A 33 9.94 5.35 -1.20
C LEU A 33 9.30 3.95 -1.05
N LEU A 34 9.82 2.94 -1.76
CA LEU A 34 9.34 1.57 -1.65
C LEU A 34 9.76 0.97 -0.31
N ARG A 35 8.78 0.72 0.56
CA ARG A 35 8.95 -0.11 1.76
C ARG A 35 8.75 -1.57 1.34
N PRO A 36 9.77 -2.43 1.49
CA PRO A 36 9.67 -3.82 1.06
C PRO A 36 8.67 -4.56 1.96
N ILE A 37 7.67 -5.18 1.35
CA ILE A 37 6.69 -6.03 2.03
C ILE A 37 6.97 -7.48 1.63
N ASN A 38 6.88 -8.42 2.56
CA ASN A 38 7.11 -9.82 2.25
C ASN A 38 6.18 -10.30 1.12
N GLY A 39 6.74 -11.03 0.14
CA GLY A 39 5.95 -11.60 -0.96
C GLY A 39 5.28 -10.57 -1.89
N ASP A 40 5.60 -9.29 -1.77
CA ASP A 40 5.05 -8.24 -2.61
C ASP A 40 5.53 -8.33 -4.06
N CYS A 41 4.83 -7.63 -4.94
CA CYS A 41 5.30 -7.38 -6.30
C CYS A 41 5.15 -5.89 -6.63
N VAL A 42 6.22 -5.29 -7.15
CA VAL A 42 6.16 -3.93 -7.69
C VAL A 42 6.04 -3.98 -9.21
N LEU A 43 5.11 -3.20 -9.75
CA LEU A 43 4.87 -3.03 -11.17
C LEU A 43 5.02 -1.56 -11.56
N SER A 44 5.38 -1.36 -12.82
CA SER A 44 5.46 -0.06 -13.45
C SER A 44 4.26 0.11 -14.38
N ILE A 45 3.41 1.09 -14.09
CA ILE A 45 2.20 1.40 -14.85
C ILE A 45 2.42 2.73 -15.57
N PRO A 46 2.48 2.75 -16.91
CA PRO A 46 2.56 3.99 -17.66
C PRO A 46 1.23 4.75 -17.57
N VAL A 47 1.30 6.07 -17.49
CA VAL A 47 0.16 6.98 -17.34
C VAL A 47 0.36 8.21 -18.21
N ALA A 48 -0.70 8.64 -18.88
CA ALA A 48 -0.81 9.90 -19.60
C ALA A 48 -1.58 10.94 -18.77
N ASN A 49 -1.42 12.24 -19.09
CA ASN A 49 -2.10 13.32 -18.36
C ASN A 49 -3.62 13.33 -18.50
N ASP A 50 -4.12 12.73 -19.58
CA ASP A 50 -5.54 12.59 -19.86
C ASP A 50 -6.10 11.22 -19.45
N ASP A 51 -5.27 10.32 -18.91
CA ASP A 51 -5.75 9.04 -18.40
C ASP A 51 -6.65 9.26 -17.18
N THR A 52 -7.86 8.73 -17.30
CA THR A 52 -8.82 8.66 -16.21
C THR A 52 -8.45 7.55 -15.22
N LEU A 53 -9.08 7.57 -14.04
CA LEU A 53 -8.98 6.48 -13.06
C LEU A 53 -9.41 5.14 -13.66
N GLU A 54 -10.48 5.12 -14.47
CA GLU A 54 -10.95 3.91 -15.13
C GLU A 54 -9.93 3.37 -16.14
N GLU A 55 -9.35 4.24 -16.98
CA GLU A 55 -8.32 3.84 -17.94
C GLU A 55 -7.08 3.31 -17.23
N THR A 56 -6.63 3.97 -16.16
CA THR A 56 -5.48 3.52 -15.36
C THR A 56 -5.74 2.14 -14.73
N ARG A 57 -6.93 1.90 -14.17
CA ARG A 57 -7.33 0.57 -13.66
C ARG A 57 -7.33 -0.48 -14.77
N ASN A 58 -7.82 -0.14 -15.96
CA ASN A 58 -7.81 -1.04 -17.11
C ASN A 58 -6.38 -1.37 -17.58
N ILE A 59 -5.47 -0.39 -17.61
CA ILE A 59 -4.05 -0.61 -17.90
C ILE A 59 -3.43 -1.56 -16.86
N LEU A 60 -3.66 -1.31 -15.57
CA LEU A 60 -3.19 -2.18 -14.48
C LEU A 60 -3.66 -3.63 -14.66
N ILE A 61 -4.97 -3.83 -14.88
CA ILE A 61 -5.55 -5.16 -15.12
C ILE A 61 -4.91 -5.84 -16.34
N ASN A 62 -4.70 -5.09 -17.43
CA ASN A 62 -4.09 -5.63 -18.65
C ASN A 62 -2.62 -6.01 -18.44
N VAL A 63 -1.83 -5.17 -17.76
CA VAL A 63 -0.44 -5.48 -17.40
C VAL A 63 -0.38 -6.77 -16.56
N LEU A 64 -1.30 -6.92 -15.61
CA LEU A 64 -1.38 -8.08 -14.74
C LEU A 64 -1.84 -9.36 -15.45
N LYS A 65 -2.72 -9.25 -16.45
CA LYS A 65 -3.13 -10.38 -17.31
C LYS A 65 -1.98 -10.88 -18.19
N ILE A 66 -1.11 -10.00 -18.67
CA ILE A 66 -0.01 -10.34 -19.59
C ILE A 66 1.17 -10.96 -18.83
N LYS A 67 1.46 -10.52 -17.61
CA LYS A 67 2.53 -11.08 -16.76
C LYS A 67 2.22 -12.54 -16.39
N ARG A 68 2.83 -13.50 -17.12
CA ARG A 68 2.87 -14.91 -16.72
C ARG A 68 3.64 -15.05 -15.41
N GLY A 69 2.92 -15.35 -14.34
CA GLY A 69 3.46 -15.35 -12.98
C GLY A 69 3.56 -13.92 -12.48
N TRP A 70 2.73 -13.58 -11.49
CA TRP A 70 2.57 -12.22 -10.93
C TRP A 70 3.77 -11.78 -10.09
N GLY A 71 4.96 -11.84 -10.68
CA GLY A 71 6.24 -11.57 -10.02
C GLY A 71 6.47 -12.54 -8.85
N ARG A 72 6.74 -11.97 -7.67
CA ARG A 72 6.96 -12.72 -6.42
C ARG A 72 5.66 -13.08 -5.68
N LEU A 73 4.49 -12.73 -6.20
CA LEU A 73 3.21 -13.16 -5.63
C LEU A 73 3.11 -14.69 -5.79
N ASN A 74 3.50 -15.37 -4.72
CA ASN A 74 3.54 -16.83 -4.65
C ASN A 74 2.45 -17.31 -3.73
N SER A 75 1.46 -18.01 -4.28
CA SER A 75 0.36 -18.61 -3.52
C SER A 75 0.80 -19.70 -2.55
N LEU A 76 2.01 -20.26 -2.71
CA LEU A 76 2.57 -21.21 -1.74
C LEU A 76 2.80 -20.56 -0.37
N ASN A 77 2.93 -19.24 -0.32
CA ASN A 77 3.10 -18.49 0.91
C ASN A 77 1.77 -17.90 1.42
N SER A 78 0.64 -18.17 0.76
CA SER A 78 -0.65 -17.67 1.24
C SER A 78 -1.25 -18.59 2.30
N ASP A 79 -1.95 -18.01 3.27
CA ASP A 79 -2.72 -18.71 4.30
C ASP A 79 -3.78 -19.63 3.65
N SER A 80 -4.30 -19.25 2.47
CA SER A 80 -5.31 -20.01 1.73
C SER A 80 -4.73 -21.16 0.89
N GLN A 81 -3.42 -21.13 0.57
CA GLN A 81 -2.71 -22.06 -0.32
C GLN A 81 -3.35 -22.22 -1.72
N LYS A 82 -4.28 -21.32 -2.09
CA LYS A 82 -4.91 -21.30 -3.40
C LYS A 82 -4.10 -20.41 -4.33
N PRO A 83 -3.85 -20.80 -5.60
CA PRO A 83 -3.37 -19.87 -6.61
C PRO A 83 -4.22 -18.60 -6.58
N TYR A 84 -3.60 -17.42 -6.78
CA TYR A 84 -4.45 -16.28 -7.12
C TYR A 84 -5.04 -16.53 -8.51
N GLU A 85 -6.12 -15.82 -8.82
CA GLU A 85 -6.79 -15.86 -10.11
C GLU A 85 -6.93 -14.45 -10.68
N VAL A 86 -7.31 -14.34 -11.97
CA VAL A 86 -7.55 -13.03 -12.59
C VAL A 86 -8.67 -12.26 -11.87
N SER A 87 -9.64 -12.97 -11.32
CA SER A 87 -10.70 -12.41 -10.48
C SER A 87 -10.15 -11.72 -9.23
N ASP A 88 -9.13 -12.29 -8.57
CA ASP A 88 -8.51 -11.67 -7.39
C ASP A 88 -7.87 -10.32 -7.73
N ILE A 89 -7.28 -10.22 -8.93
CA ILE A 89 -6.69 -8.98 -9.44
C ILE A 89 -7.75 -7.94 -9.78
N ILE A 90 -8.84 -8.35 -10.42
CA ILE A 90 -9.95 -7.45 -10.76
C ILE A 90 -10.54 -6.89 -9.47
N SER A 91 -10.84 -7.75 -8.50
CA SER A 91 -11.33 -7.33 -7.19
C SER A 91 -10.34 -6.40 -6.49
N ALA A 92 -9.03 -6.66 -6.57
CA ALA A 92 -8.01 -5.80 -5.97
C ALA A 92 -7.87 -4.44 -6.67
N ALA A 93 -8.06 -4.38 -7.99
CA ALA A 93 -8.01 -3.15 -8.77
C ALA A 93 -9.17 -2.19 -8.47
N GLU A 94 -10.31 -2.71 -7.99
CA GLU A 94 -11.41 -1.88 -7.48
C GLU A 94 -10.99 -1.04 -6.25
N PHE A 95 -10.04 -1.55 -5.45
CA PHE A 95 -9.50 -0.86 -4.27
C PHE A 95 -8.18 -0.13 -4.52
N PHE A 96 -7.63 -0.22 -5.74
CA PHE A 96 -6.34 0.39 -6.11
C PHE A 96 -6.33 1.91 -5.90
N ILE A 97 -7.50 2.55 -5.98
CA ILE A 97 -7.71 3.97 -5.77
C ILE A 97 -9.10 4.11 -5.15
N PRO A 98 -9.21 4.10 -3.81
CA PRO A 98 -10.50 3.93 -3.13
C PRO A 98 -11.44 5.12 -3.26
N GLU A 99 -10.98 6.30 -3.68
CA GLU A 99 -11.81 7.51 -3.68
C GLU A 99 -11.55 8.36 -4.94
N GLY A 100 -12.47 8.28 -5.91
CA GLY A 100 -12.47 9.14 -7.09
C GLY A 100 -13.50 8.68 -8.13
N ASP A 101 -14.19 9.63 -8.76
CA ASP A 101 -15.07 9.33 -9.91
C ASP A 101 -14.22 8.70 -11.03
N ASN A 102 -14.73 7.67 -11.69
CA ASN A 102 -14.04 6.98 -12.79
C ASN A 102 -13.52 7.93 -13.87
N ASN A 103 -14.20 9.07 -14.07
CA ASN A 103 -13.83 10.10 -15.03
C ASN A 103 -12.80 11.12 -14.53
N SER A 104 -12.41 11.03 -13.25
CA SER A 104 -11.36 11.89 -12.69
C SER A 104 -10.02 11.51 -13.31
N LEU A 105 -9.18 12.51 -13.55
CA LEU A 105 -7.81 12.27 -14.02
C LEU A 105 -6.99 11.60 -12.91
N PHE A 106 -6.20 10.59 -13.28
CA PHE A 106 -5.32 9.92 -12.32
C PHE A 106 -4.09 10.76 -11.97
N ASP A 107 -3.41 11.32 -12.99
CA ASP A 107 -2.24 12.18 -12.83
C ASP A 107 -2.25 13.25 -13.92
N SER A 108 -2.91 14.38 -13.66
CA SER A 108 -3.02 15.48 -14.63
C SER A 108 -1.68 16.12 -15.02
N GLU A 109 -0.62 15.87 -14.25
CA GLU A 109 0.73 16.36 -14.52
C GLU A 109 1.58 15.37 -15.32
N ALA A 110 1.06 14.17 -15.62
CA ALA A 110 1.81 13.12 -16.30
C ALA A 110 2.28 13.61 -17.67
N SER A 111 3.55 13.37 -17.99
CA SER A 111 4.08 13.72 -19.30
C SER A 111 3.74 12.63 -20.32
N PRO A 112 3.19 12.98 -21.48
CA PRO A 112 2.88 12.00 -22.53
C PRO A 112 4.16 11.47 -23.17
N TYR A 113 4.02 10.37 -23.93
CA TYR A 113 5.14 9.85 -24.72
C TYR A 113 5.58 10.88 -25.77
N ASN A 114 6.85 11.30 -25.72
CA ASN A 114 7.43 12.18 -26.72
C ASN A 114 8.38 11.41 -27.64
N ARG A 115 7.92 11.11 -28.85
CA ARG A 115 8.68 10.40 -29.88
C ARG A 115 9.95 11.11 -30.32
N LYS A 116 9.99 12.45 -30.30
CA LYS A 116 11.12 13.22 -30.79
C LYS A 116 12.30 13.16 -29.84
N ASP A 117 12.00 13.19 -28.54
CA ASP A 117 12.99 13.19 -27.47
C ASP A 117 13.21 11.80 -26.85
N CYS A 118 12.57 10.76 -27.43
CA CYS A 118 12.54 9.39 -26.92
C CYS A 118 12.09 9.27 -25.44
N PHE A 119 11.36 10.27 -24.93
CA PHE A 119 10.91 10.32 -23.56
C PHE A 119 9.70 9.40 -23.35
N THR A 120 9.84 8.46 -22.42
CA THR A 120 8.80 7.50 -22.00
C THR A 120 7.73 8.20 -21.17
N PRO A 121 6.42 7.86 -21.28
CA PRO A 121 5.39 8.49 -20.45
C PRO A 121 5.70 8.35 -18.96
N THR A 122 5.16 9.28 -18.16
CA THR A 122 5.22 9.18 -16.70
C THR A 122 4.77 7.79 -16.26
N THR A 123 5.52 7.19 -15.35
CA THR A 123 5.30 5.83 -14.89
C THR A 123 5.10 5.82 -13.40
N TRP A 124 4.01 5.21 -12.95
CA TRP A 124 3.74 4.98 -11.54
C TRP A 124 4.24 3.61 -11.11
N LEU A 125 4.97 3.57 -10.01
CA LEU A 125 5.29 2.36 -9.28
C LEU A 125 4.08 1.98 -8.43
N VAL A 126 3.57 0.78 -8.70
CA VAL A 126 2.41 0.20 -8.05
C VAL A 126 2.84 -1.05 -7.32
N GLN A 127 2.52 -1.15 -6.04
CA GLN A 127 2.85 -2.30 -5.21
C GLN A 127 1.62 -3.16 -4.98
N LEU A 128 1.77 -4.46 -5.27
CA LEU A 128 0.78 -5.50 -5.02
C LEU A 128 1.21 -6.29 -3.78
N ILE A 129 0.32 -6.35 -2.79
CA ILE A 129 0.57 -6.95 -1.49
C ILE A 129 -0.42 -8.10 -1.29
N PRO A 130 0.03 -9.33 -1.05
CA PRO A 130 -0.86 -10.46 -0.83
C PRO A 130 -1.43 -10.41 0.60
N LEU A 131 -2.67 -9.96 0.75
CA LEU A 131 -3.33 -9.88 2.06
C LEU A 131 -3.72 -11.26 2.61
N ASP A 132 -3.89 -12.25 1.75
CA ASP A 132 -4.11 -13.62 2.23
C ASP A 132 -2.81 -14.29 2.71
N ASN A 133 -1.68 -13.58 2.80
CA ASN A 133 -0.44 -14.00 3.45
C ASN A 133 -0.26 -13.19 4.75
N SER A 134 -0.35 -13.88 5.90
CA SER A 134 -0.21 -13.28 7.23
C SER A 134 1.05 -12.42 7.41
N MET A 135 2.21 -12.86 6.93
CA MET A 135 3.46 -12.09 7.06
C MET A 135 3.41 -10.78 6.26
N SER A 136 2.75 -10.79 5.11
CA SER A 136 2.66 -9.61 4.24
C SER A 136 1.66 -8.60 4.80
N ARG A 137 0.54 -9.07 5.38
CA ARG A 137 -0.37 -8.22 6.14
C ARG A 137 0.32 -7.56 7.33
N LEU A 138 1.06 -8.34 8.13
CA LEU A 138 1.76 -7.82 9.30
C LEU A 138 2.80 -6.77 8.92
N ASP A 139 3.59 -7.00 7.86
CA ASP A 139 4.52 -6.00 7.33
C ASP A 139 3.81 -4.70 6.94
N LEU A 140 2.67 -4.80 6.24
CA LEU A 140 1.87 -3.65 5.83
C LEU A 140 1.36 -2.86 7.05
N TYR A 141 0.87 -3.55 8.08
CA TYR A 141 0.39 -2.89 9.30
C TYR A 141 1.50 -2.24 10.11
N VAL A 142 2.68 -2.87 10.19
CA VAL A 142 3.85 -2.27 10.84
C VAL A 142 4.28 -1.01 10.10
N GLU A 143 4.38 -1.04 8.77
CA GLU A 143 4.70 0.15 7.97
C GLU A 143 3.69 1.27 8.23
N ILE A 144 2.40 0.95 8.24
CA ILE A 144 1.33 1.92 8.48
C ILE A 144 1.47 2.56 9.87
N LEU A 145 1.73 1.76 10.90
CA LEU A 145 1.95 2.26 12.25
C LEU A 145 3.20 3.12 12.37
N GLU A 146 4.28 2.78 11.66
CA GLU A 146 5.47 3.63 11.56
C GLU A 146 5.16 4.97 10.91
N ARG A 147 4.41 4.98 9.79
CA ARG A 147 3.97 6.22 9.12
C ARG A 147 3.09 7.09 10.00
N ILE A 148 2.16 6.50 10.76
CA ILE A 148 1.34 7.26 11.71
C ILE A 148 2.23 7.92 12.78
N LYS A 149 3.23 7.20 13.31
CA LYS A 149 4.18 7.78 14.27
C LYS A 149 5.01 8.93 13.69
N ASP A 150 5.31 8.86 12.40
CA ASP A 150 6.00 9.91 11.65
C ASP A 150 5.06 11.09 11.29
N GLY A 151 3.78 11.04 11.67
CA GLY A 151 2.80 12.10 11.44
C GLY A 151 2.09 12.04 10.08
N GLU A 152 2.26 10.96 9.32
CA GLU A 152 1.65 10.76 8.00
C GLU A 152 0.21 10.20 8.09
N PHE A 153 -0.61 10.71 9.01
CA PHE A 153 -1.91 10.11 9.32
C PHE A 153 -2.91 10.21 8.15
N ASP A 154 -3.03 11.38 7.52
CA ASP A 154 -3.98 11.59 6.42
C ASP A 154 -3.66 10.69 5.21
N LEU A 155 -2.36 10.51 4.92
CA LEU A 155 -1.87 9.58 3.89
C LEU A 155 -2.21 8.12 4.20
N VAL A 156 -2.38 7.78 5.49
CA VAL A 156 -2.69 6.42 5.96
C VAL A 156 -4.20 6.18 6.00
N THR A 157 -5.00 7.12 6.50
CA THR A 157 -6.44 6.94 6.71
C THR A 157 -7.29 7.06 5.47
N GLU A 158 -6.84 7.80 4.44
CA GLU A 158 -7.62 8.02 3.21
C GLU A 158 -7.45 6.90 2.15
N GLY A 159 -6.65 5.85 2.41
CA GLY A 159 -6.56 4.77 1.42
C GLY A 159 -5.67 3.57 1.68
N LEU A 160 -4.99 3.45 2.83
CA LEU A 160 -3.95 2.42 3.00
C LEU A 160 -4.34 1.21 3.86
N ILE A 161 -5.47 1.26 4.59
CA ILE A 161 -5.97 0.08 5.33
C ILE A 161 -7.28 -0.39 4.71
N PRO A 162 -7.27 -1.49 3.94
CA PRO A 162 -8.49 -2.19 3.57
C PRO A 162 -9.29 -2.53 4.84
N LYS A 163 -10.48 -1.91 5.00
CA LYS A 163 -11.35 -2.15 6.16
C LYS A 163 -11.69 -3.64 6.24
N GLY A 164 -11.52 -4.23 7.43
CA GLY A 164 -11.88 -5.63 7.71
C GLY A 164 -10.76 -6.67 7.50
N PHE A 165 -9.53 -6.25 7.21
CA PHE A 165 -8.42 -7.18 6.99
C PHE A 165 -7.56 -7.48 8.20
N ILE A 166 -7.55 -6.58 9.19
CA ILE A 166 -6.83 -6.82 10.44
C ILE A 166 -7.66 -7.81 11.24
N LYS A 167 -7.12 -9.01 11.42
CA LYS A 167 -7.77 -10.01 12.27
C LYS A 167 -7.55 -9.64 13.73
N GLU A 168 -8.51 -9.95 14.59
CA GLU A 168 -8.36 -9.77 16.04
C GLU A 168 -7.13 -10.51 16.61
N THR A 169 -6.62 -11.51 15.90
CA THR A 169 -5.43 -12.29 16.28
C THR A 169 -4.12 -11.74 15.72
N ASP A 170 -4.14 -10.73 14.84
CA ASP A 170 -2.93 -10.20 14.23
C ASP A 170 -2.16 -9.37 15.29
N THR A 171 -0.94 -9.82 15.60
CA THR A 171 -0.07 -9.25 16.65
C THR A 171 1.32 -8.92 16.09
N CYS A 172 2.02 -7.99 16.73
CA CYS A 172 3.40 -7.65 16.44
C CYS A 172 4.21 -7.45 17.73
N TYR A 173 5.52 -7.22 17.60
CA TYR A 173 6.43 -6.97 18.72
C TYR A 173 6.73 -5.47 18.83
N LYS A 174 6.44 -4.89 20.00
CA LYS A 174 6.76 -3.50 20.35
C LYS A 174 7.90 -3.46 21.36
N TYR A 175 8.94 -2.70 21.06
CA TYR A 175 10.09 -2.48 21.96
C TYR A 175 9.95 -1.18 22.75
N CYS A 176 10.79 -1.01 23.78
CA CYS A 176 10.69 0.10 24.74
C CYS A 176 10.93 1.49 24.13
N ASP A 177 11.69 1.56 23.05
CA ASP A 177 11.90 2.77 22.23
C ASP A 177 10.75 3.04 21.25
N GLY A 178 9.74 2.17 21.23
CA GLY A 178 8.60 2.25 20.34
C GLY A 178 8.81 1.59 18.99
N ALA A 179 9.95 0.94 18.71
CA ALA A 179 10.14 0.21 17.46
C ALA A 179 9.15 -0.96 17.34
N LEU A 180 8.66 -1.20 16.12
CA LEU A 180 7.69 -2.25 15.82
C LEU A 180 8.30 -3.26 14.84
N PHE A 181 8.11 -4.54 15.13
CA PHE A 181 8.57 -5.63 14.29
C PHE A 181 7.50 -6.70 14.16
N ARG A 182 7.42 -7.35 13.00
CA ARG A 182 6.44 -8.42 12.77
C ARG A 182 6.76 -9.68 13.60
N THR A 183 8.04 -9.96 13.78
CA THR A 183 8.56 -11.13 14.48
C THR A 183 9.78 -10.72 15.30
N GLU A 184 10.02 -11.44 16.39
CA GLU A 184 11.21 -11.25 17.21
C GLU A 184 12.52 -11.46 16.40
N SER A 185 12.55 -12.45 15.51
CA SER A 185 13.71 -12.67 14.63
C SER A 185 14.00 -11.48 13.70
N GLN A 186 12.97 -10.73 13.28
CA GLN A 186 13.20 -9.51 12.50
C GLN A 186 13.85 -8.42 13.36
N ALA A 187 13.44 -8.30 14.62
CA ALA A 187 14.03 -7.37 15.57
C ALA A 187 15.49 -7.73 15.90
N GLN A 188 15.78 -9.03 16.07
CA GLN A 188 17.14 -9.53 16.29
C GLN A 188 18.09 -9.19 15.12
N ASN A 189 17.59 -9.26 13.87
CA ASN A 189 18.36 -8.81 12.69
C ASN A 189 18.66 -7.30 12.68
N LYS A 190 18.03 -6.54 13.58
CA LYS A 190 18.25 -5.10 13.81
C LYS A 190 18.94 -4.85 15.15
N ASP A 191 19.59 -5.88 15.71
CA ASP A 191 20.35 -5.84 16.96
C ASP A 191 19.51 -5.58 18.23
N TYR A 192 18.19 -5.83 18.18
CA TYR A 192 17.35 -5.78 19.38
C TYR A 192 17.50 -7.05 20.24
N PRO A 193 17.51 -6.93 21.58
CA PRO A 193 17.66 -8.09 22.46
C PRO A 193 16.46 -9.04 22.40
N GLU A 194 16.74 -10.34 22.38
CA GLU A 194 15.73 -11.39 22.53
C GLU A 194 15.00 -11.26 23.88
N GLY A 195 13.68 -11.46 23.86
CA GLY A 195 12.80 -11.37 25.02
C GLY A 195 12.48 -9.95 25.49
N ALA A 196 13.06 -8.91 24.87
CA ALA A 196 12.81 -7.53 25.26
C ALA A 196 11.57 -6.90 24.58
N GLY A 197 11.07 -7.52 23.50
CA GLY A 197 9.86 -7.07 22.81
C GLY A 197 8.58 -7.56 23.48
N GLN A 198 7.57 -6.69 23.58
CA GLN A 198 6.24 -7.04 24.05
C GLN A 198 5.33 -7.39 22.85
N ILE A 199 4.61 -8.51 22.93
CA ILE A 199 3.56 -8.84 21.96
C ILE A 199 2.36 -7.93 22.18
N VAL A 200 1.93 -7.25 21.14
CA VAL A 200 0.80 -6.30 21.17
C VAL A 200 -0.15 -6.56 20.00
N ASN A 201 -1.43 -6.27 20.21
CA ASN A 201 -2.45 -6.37 19.18
C ASN A 201 -2.36 -5.18 18.21
N ILE A 202 -2.48 -5.45 16.91
CA ILE A 202 -2.38 -4.40 15.89
C ILE A 202 -3.61 -3.47 15.90
N ASN A 203 -4.81 -3.97 16.18
CA ASN A 203 -6.00 -3.12 16.29
C ASN A 203 -5.87 -2.15 17.47
N ASP A 204 -5.40 -2.63 18.63
CA ASP A 204 -5.19 -1.78 19.80
C ASP A 204 -4.18 -0.65 19.50
N LEU A 205 -3.10 -0.98 18.78
CA LEU A 205 -2.12 0.03 18.36
C LEU A 205 -2.71 1.05 17.38
N LEU A 206 -3.51 0.62 16.42
CA LEU A 206 -4.13 1.53 15.45
C LEU A 206 -5.14 2.45 16.14
N GLU A 207 -5.94 1.94 17.08
CA GLU A 207 -6.84 2.75 17.89
C GLU A 207 -6.09 3.73 18.79
N GLU A 208 -5.03 3.29 19.47
CA GLU A 208 -4.17 4.13 20.30
C GLU A 208 -3.61 5.29 19.48
N ASN A 209 -3.00 5.00 18.33
CA ASN A 209 -2.39 6.01 17.47
C ASN A 209 -3.42 6.95 16.85
N LYS A 210 -4.61 6.44 16.47
CA LYS A 210 -5.72 7.29 16.02
C LYS A 210 -6.17 8.27 17.11
N ARG A 211 -6.32 7.82 18.35
CA ARG A 211 -6.68 8.71 19.48
C ARG A 211 -5.60 9.74 19.76
N ILE A 212 -4.32 9.38 19.66
CA ILE A 212 -3.22 10.32 19.82
C ILE A 212 -3.31 11.41 18.75
N TYR A 213 -3.53 11.03 17.48
CA TYR A 213 -3.71 11.97 16.38
C TYR A 213 -4.88 12.93 16.63
N GLU A 214 -6.08 12.42 16.91
CA GLU A 214 -7.28 13.23 17.15
C GLU A 214 -7.11 14.24 18.30
N ASN A 215 -6.27 13.92 19.30
CA ASN A 215 -5.98 14.81 20.43
C ASN A 215 -4.90 15.86 20.14
N HIS A 216 -3.97 15.62 19.21
CA HIS A 216 -2.87 16.54 18.90
C HIS A 216 -3.09 17.35 17.61
N TRP A 217 -3.84 16.79 16.66
CA TRP A 217 -4.24 17.38 15.39
C TRP A 217 -5.74 17.15 15.18
N PRO A 218 -6.60 17.93 15.85
CA PRO A 218 -8.03 17.81 15.64
C PRO A 218 -8.33 18.14 14.17
N PRO A 219 -9.25 17.41 13.51
CA PRO A 219 -9.61 17.68 12.14
C PRO A 219 -10.04 19.15 12.00
N GLU A 220 -9.67 19.77 10.88
CA GLU A 220 -9.92 21.20 10.58
C GLU A 220 -11.41 21.60 10.66
N SER A 221 -12.32 20.63 10.73
CA SER A 221 -13.74 20.83 11.02
C SER A 221 -14.05 21.36 12.42
N SER A 222 -13.08 21.44 13.32
CA SER A 222 -13.23 22.04 14.66
C SER A 222 -12.91 23.54 14.73
N LEU A 223 -12.42 24.14 13.63
CA LEU A 223 -12.17 25.60 13.55
C LEU A 223 -13.37 26.41 13.05
N SER A 224 -14.47 25.77 12.63
CA SER A 224 -15.68 26.46 12.17
C SER A 224 -16.59 26.97 13.29
N GLU A 225 -16.26 26.76 14.56
CA GLU A 225 -17.01 27.32 15.70
C GLU A 225 -16.48 28.69 16.17
N TYR A 226 -15.50 29.28 15.48
CA TYR A 226 -14.94 30.60 15.80
C TYR A 226 -15.03 31.63 14.65
N TYR A 227 -16.09 31.56 13.83
CA TYR A 227 -16.53 32.68 12.98
C TYR A 227 -18.05 32.83 12.96
#